data_AF-L1JT09-F1
#
_entry.id   AF-L1JT09-F1
#
_cell.length_a   1.000
_cell.length_b   1.000
_cell.length_c   1.000
_cell.angle_alpha   90.00
_cell.angle_beta   90.00
_cell.angle_gamma   90.00
#
_symmetry.space_group_name_H-M   'P 1'
#
loop_
_entity.id
_entity.type
_entity.pdbx_description
1 polymer ?
#
loop_
_entity_poly.entity_id
_entity_poly.type
_entity_poly.pdbx_seq_one_letter_code
_entity_poly.pdbx_strand_id
1 'polypeptide(L)' 'EDYRGLVRRTRSGAVCQHWSSQRPNRHKFSPDNYPLSGLIQNFCRNPSDDAAPWCYNGEKR' A
#
# COMPACT_ATOMS: atom_id res chain seq x y z
N GLU A 1 3.34 -8.19 -11.52
CA GLU A 1 2.47 -8.39 -10.35
C GLU A 1 1.08 -7.78 -10.58
N ASP A 2 0.06 -8.64 -10.64
CA ASP A 2 -1.31 -8.31 -11.10
C ASP A 2 -2.35 -8.37 -9.99
N TYR A 3 -1.93 -8.48 -8.73
CA TYR A 3 -2.87 -8.45 -7.61
C TYR A 3 -3.67 -7.13 -7.59
N ARG A 4 -4.99 -7.23 -7.75
CA ARG A 4 -5.95 -6.11 -7.71
C ARG A 4 -7.03 -6.29 -6.64
N GLY A 5 -6.77 -7.15 -5.65
CA GLY A 5 -7.70 -7.37 -4.54
C GLY A 5 -7.89 -6.13 -3.65
N LEU A 6 -8.92 -6.20 -2.80
CA LEU A 6 -9.37 -5.09 -1.93
C LEU A 6 -8.90 -5.24 -0.47
N VAL A 7 -7.94 -6.13 -0.21
CA VAL A 7 -7.34 -6.30 1.13
C VAL A 7 -6.63 -5.01 1.51
N ARG A 8 -6.90 -4.50 2.72
CA ARG A 8 -6.39 -3.23 3.26
C ARG A 8 -5.98 -3.34 4.73
N ARG A 9 -5.66 -4.56 5.15
CA ARG A 9 -5.12 -4.86 6.48
C ARG A 9 -3.90 -5.75 6.32
N THR A 10 -2.90 -5.52 7.15
CA THR A 10 -1.73 -6.39 7.22
C THR A 10 -2.08 -7.73 7.86
N ARG A 11 -1.15 -8.69 7.80
CA ARG A 11 -1.30 -10.01 8.46
C ARG A 11 -1.54 -9.90 9.97
N SER A 12 -1.03 -8.86 10.62
CA SER A 12 -1.25 -8.60 12.05
C SER A 12 -2.54 -7.82 12.34
N GLY A 13 -3.35 -7.50 11.33
CA GLY A 13 -4.63 -6.82 11.47
C GLY A 13 -4.58 -5.28 11.43
N ALA A 14 -3.38 -4.69 11.36
CA ALA A 14 -3.21 -3.24 11.25
C ALA A 14 -3.84 -2.72 9.94
N VAL A 15 -4.54 -1.58 10.02
CA VAL A 15 -5.10 -0.93 8.82
C VAL A 15 -3.96 -0.40 7.97
N CYS A 16 -4.02 -0.59 6.66
CA CYS A 16 -3.02 -0.06 5.73
C CYS A 16 -3.10 1.47 5.62
N GLN A 17 -1.95 2.12 5.43
CA GLN A 17 -1.83 3.52 5.05
C GLN A 17 -2.26 3.70 3.58
N HIS A 18 -2.88 4.84 3.27
CA HIS A 18 -3.23 5.23 1.91
C HIS A 18 -1.97 5.51 1.09
N TRP A 19 -1.86 5.01 -0.14
CA TRP A 19 -0.67 5.16 -0.98
C TRP A 19 -0.36 6.62 -1.38
N SER A 20 -1.36 7.50 -1.40
CA SER A 20 -1.13 8.93 -1.58
C SER A 20 -0.79 9.68 -0.28
N SER A 21 -0.96 9.05 0.89
CA SER A 21 -0.60 9.67 2.17
C SER A 21 0.90 9.54 2.41
N GLN A 22 1.52 10.60 2.94
CA GLN A 22 2.91 10.59 3.39
C GLN A 22 3.03 10.50 4.93
N ARG A 23 1.93 10.15 5.60
CA ARG A 23 1.85 9.91 7.05
C ARG A 23 1.06 8.63 7.36
N PRO A 24 1.43 7.87 8.41
CA PRO A 24 2.55 8.14 9.33
C PRO A 24 3.92 7.76 8.73
N ASN A 25 3.95 6.94 7.68
CA ASN A 25 5.20 6.53 7.04
C ASN A 25 5.41 7.32 5.76
N ARG A 26 6.56 7.97 5.63
CA ARG A 26 6.94 8.66 4.40
C ARG A 26 7.53 7.64 3.41
N HIS A 27 7.16 7.71 2.14
CA HIS A 27 7.60 6.74 1.13
C HIS A 27 7.54 7.25 -0.30
N LYS A 28 8.28 6.60 -1.21
CA LYS A 28 8.34 6.94 -2.63
C LYS A 28 7.17 6.38 -3.46
N PHE A 29 6.52 5.32 -2.98
CA PHE A 29 5.47 4.61 -3.73
C PHE A 29 4.14 5.34 -3.65
N SER A 30 3.90 6.29 -4.55
CA SER A 30 2.64 7.01 -4.68
C SER A 30 1.99 6.76 -6.04
N PRO A 31 0.68 6.99 -6.21
CA PRO A 31 0.02 6.94 -7.51
C PRO A 31 0.69 7.84 -8.55
N ASP A 32 1.22 8.99 -8.12
CA ASP A 32 1.88 9.95 -9.02
C ASP A 32 3.22 9.43 -9.53
N ASN A 33 4.00 8.75 -8.67
CA ASN A 33 5.31 8.21 -9.03
C ASN A 33 5.21 6.85 -9.74
N TYR A 34 4.14 6.08 -9.47
CA TYR A 34 3.93 4.72 -9.95
C TYR A 34 2.50 4.54 -10.52
N PRO A 35 2.13 5.27 -11.59
CA PRO A 35 0.75 5.31 -12.08
C PRO A 35 0.22 3.96 -12.60
N LEU A 36 1.12 3.08 -13.05
CA LEU A 36 0.76 1.75 -13.58
C LEU A 36 0.69 0.65 -12.51
N SER A 37 1.12 0.94 -11.27
CA SER A 37 1.17 -0.07 -10.19
C SER A 37 -0.16 -0.24 -9.45
N GLY A 38 -1.21 0.49 -9.85
CA GLY A 38 -2.56 0.34 -9.29
C GLY A 38 -2.63 0.66 -7.79
N LEU A 39 -1.83 1.64 -7.34
CA LEU A 39 -1.71 2.09 -5.93
C LEU A 39 -2.97 2.86 -5.46
N ILE A 40 -4.12 2.21 -5.54
CA ILE A 40 -5.42 2.81 -5.22
C ILE A 40 -5.72 2.65 -3.73
N GLN A 41 -6.20 3.73 -3.11
CA GLN A 41 -6.55 3.78 -1.70
C GLN A 41 -5.43 3.27 -0.79
N ASN A 42 -5.75 2.34 0.11
CA ASN A 42 -4.83 1.66 1.00
C ASN A 42 -4.82 0.14 0.76
N PHE A 43 -5.09 -0.29 -0.48
CA PHE A 43 -5.09 -1.72 -0.80
C PHE A 43 -3.68 -2.28 -0.87
N CYS A 44 -3.48 -3.53 -0.42
CA CYS A 44 -2.20 -4.20 -0.52
C CYS A 44 -1.76 -4.30 -1.99
N ARG A 45 -0.54 -3.88 -2.29
CA ARG A 45 0.06 -3.86 -3.63
C ARG A 45 1.52 -4.22 -3.54
N ASN A 46 2.13 -4.49 -4.70
CA ASN A 46 3.53 -4.83 -4.78
C ASN A 46 4.23 -4.01 -5.87
N PRO A 47 4.47 -2.70 -5.65
CA PRO A 47 5.19 -1.87 -6.60
C PRO A 47 6.72 -2.11 -6.62
N SER A 48 7.23 -2.94 -5.70
CA SER A 48 8.65 -3.18 -5.47
C SER A 48 9.13 -4.56 -5.91
N ASP A 49 8.26 -5.37 -6.52
CA ASP A 49 8.55 -6.76 -6.91
C ASP A 49 8.98 -7.66 -5.73
N ASP A 50 8.34 -7.46 -4.57
CA ASP A 50 8.49 -8.28 -3.37
C ASP A 50 7.81 -9.67 -3.54
N ALA A 51 7.96 -10.58 -2.58
CA ALA A 51 7.37 -11.91 -2.64
C ALA A 51 5.83 -11.93 -2.52
N ALA A 52 5.20 -10.86 -1.99
CA ALA A 52 3.76 -10.78 -1.81
C ALA A 52 3.24 -9.33 -1.79
N PRO A 53 1.94 -9.10 -2.04
CA PRO A 53 1.31 -7.80 -1.85
C PRO A 53 1.42 -7.31 -0.41
N TRP A 54 1.83 -6.06 -0.24
CA TRP A 54 2.09 -5.43 1.05
C TRP A 54 1.48 -4.02 1.12
N CYS A 55 1.52 -3.42 2.30
CA CYS A 55 1.16 -2.02 2.51
C CYS A 55 1.93 -1.47 3.71
N TYR A 56 2.05 -0.14 3.80
CA TYR A 56 2.54 0.51 5.02
C TYR A 56 1.49 0.43 6.13
N ASN A 57 1.92 0.32 7.39
CA ASN A 57 1.00 0.38 8.53
C ASN A 57 0.40 1.79 8.62
N GLY A 58 -0.93 1.89 8.69
CA GLY A 58 -1.63 3.14 8.96
C GLY A 58 -1.41 3.64 10.38
N GLU A 59 -1.99 4.79 10.70
CA GLU A 59 -1.91 5.34 12.06
C GLU A 59 -2.49 4.35 13.07
N LYS A 60 -1.75 4.18 14.17
CA LYS A 60 -2.29 3.51 15.35
C LYS A 60 -3.30 4.48 15.96
N ARG A 61 -4.54 4.03 16.12
CA ARG A 61 -5.52 4.75 16.94
C ARG A 61 -5.07 4.78 18.39
#